data_AF-A0A9X6VA76-F1
#
_entry.id   AF-A0A9X6VA76-F1
#
_cell.length_a   1.000
_cell.length_b   1.000
_cell.length_c   1.000
_cell.angle_alpha   90.00
_cell.angle_beta   90.00
_cell.angle_gamma   90.00
#
_symmetry.space_group_name_H-M   'P 1'
#
loop_
_entity.id
_entity.type
_entity.pdbx_description
1 polymer ?
#
loop_
_entity_poly.entity_id
_entity_poly.type
_entity_poly.pdbx_seq_one_letter_code
_entity_poly.pdbx_strand_id
1 'polypeptide(L)'
;MAELEVFGIEEWIRDLEQLGQDVPQITKQSLQAGAKVFQKNLERNSPVGPEVQKPTPKQSWRDGKHAKDAINIGKVVKKGSSYSIEIGWDKVDNSPHYYMKFQNWGTSKNPNPPHKGFAEKTLIQSEKEALKEIEREFMRRITGR
;
A
#
# COMPACT_ATOMS: atom_id res chain seq x y z
N MET A 1 58.98 -7.22 -6.45
CA MET A 1 57.57 -7.58 -6.22
C MET A 1 57.09 -6.75 -5.06
N ALA A 2 56.03 -5.97 -5.25
CA ALA A 2 55.41 -5.20 -4.18
C ALA A 2 54.05 -5.83 -3.92
N GLU A 3 53.87 -6.39 -2.73
CA GLU A 3 52.58 -6.83 -2.22
C GLU A 3 51.97 -5.68 -1.42
N LEU A 4 50.73 -5.32 -1.77
CA LEU A 4 49.93 -4.35 -1.05
C LEU A 4 48.84 -5.13 -0.31
N GLU A 5 49.03 -5.40 0.98
CA GLU A 5 47.96 -5.91 1.83
C GLU A 5 47.02 -4.75 2.20
N VAL A 6 45.83 -4.74 1.61
CA VAL A 6 44.81 -3.72 1.91
C VAL A 6 43.87 -4.24 3.00
N PHE A 7 44.19 -3.93 4.25
CA PHE A 7 43.30 -4.19 5.38
C PHE A 7 42.06 -3.29 5.30
N GLY A 8 40.87 -3.88 5.41
CA GLY A 8 39.58 -3.16 5.44
C GLY A 8 38.74 -3.24 4.15
N ILE A 9 39.30 -3.61 2.99
CA ILE A 9 38.50 -3.86 1.78
C ILE A 9 37.56 -5.05 1.99
N GLU A 10 38.01 -6.10 2.68
CA GLU A 10 37.18 -7.27 2.97
C GLU A 10 36.00 -6.94 3.88
N GLU A 11 36.19 -6.05 4.85
CA GLU A 11 35.11 -5.56 5.71
C GLU A 11 34.10 -4.73 4.89
N TRP A 12 34.59 -3.85 4.01
CA TRP A 12 33.73 -3.09 3.10
C TRP A 12 32.94 -3.97 2.13
N ILE A 13 33.56 -5.02 1.60
CA ILE A 13 32.87 -5.99 0.73
C ILE A 13 31.76 -6.68 1.51
N ARG A 14 32.03 -7.14 2.75
CA ARG A 14 31.02 -7.77 3.60
C ARG A 14 29.87 -6.81 3.93
N ASP A 15 30.17 -5.56 4.23
CA ASP A 15 29.14 -4.54 4.51
C ASP A 15 28.27 -4.28 3.28
N LEU A 16 28.87 -4.20 2.07
CA LEU A 16 28.14 -4.04 0.82
C LEU A 16 27.28 -5.26 0.48
N GLU A 17 27.79 -6.46 0.69
CA GLU A 17 27.04 -7.71 0.52
C GLU A 17 25.85 -7.78 1.47
N GLN A 18 26.05 -7.42 2.74
CA GLN A 18 25.01 -7.41 3.75
C GLN A 18 23.97 -6.31 3.50
N LEU A 19 24.39 -5.13 3.04
CA LEU A 19 23.47 -4.10 2.53
C LEU A 19 22.61 -4.67 1.42
N GLY A 20 23.20 -5.32 0.41
CA GLY A 20 22.48 -5.94 -0.69
C GLY A 20 21.46 -6.98 -0.25
N GLN A 21 21.77 -7.80 0.76
CA GLN A 21 20.85 -8.81 1.31
C GLN A 21 19.62 -8.20 2.00
N ASP A 22 19.78 -7.05 2.64
CA ASP A 22 18.72 -6.40 3.39
C ASP A 22 17.84 -5.48 2.55
N VAL A 23 18.31 -5.01 1.39
CA VAL A 23 17.55 -4.14 0.47
C VAL A 23 16.13 -4.68 0.21
N PRO A 24 15.92 -5.96 -0.14
CA PRO A 24 14.57 -6.52 -0.32
C PRO A 24 13.64 -6.31 0.88
N GLN A 25 14.14 -6.47 2.10
CA GLN A 25 13.36 -6.32 3.32
C GLN A 25 13.06 -4.85 3.60
N ILE A 26 14.07 -3.99 3.41
CA ILE A 26 13.92 -2.54 3.54
C ILE A 26 12.90 -2.02 2.52
N THR A 27 13.00 -2.41 1.25
CA THR A 27 12.05 -2.04 0.18
C THR A 27 10.61 -2.42 0.55
N LYS A 28 10.38 -3.63 1.08
CA LYS A 28 9.04 -4.04 1.53
C LYS A 28 8.52 -3.16 2.66
N GLN A 29 9.35 -2.83 3.64
CA GLN A 29 8.98 -1.97 4.78
C GLN A 29 8.69 -0.54 4.34
N SER A 30 9.52 0.03 3.45
CA SER A 30 9.30 1.35 2.86
C SER A 30 8.01 1.39 2.06
N LEU A 31 7.74 0.37 1.24
CA LEU A 31 6.49 0.25 0.49
C LEU A 31 5.27 0.18 1.41
N GLN A 32 5.36 -0.55 2.52
CA GLN A 32 4.32 -0.57 3.55
C GLN A 32 4.10 0.79 4.20
N ALA A 33 5.15 1.60 4.41
CA ALA A 33 5.03 2.95 4.95
C ALA A 33 4.26 3.87 3.99
N GLY A 34 4.62 3.85 2.69
CA GLY A 34 3.86 4.57 1.65
C GLY A 34 2.40 4.10 1.56
N ALA A 35 2.16 2.80 1.70
CA ALA A 35 0.80 2.25 1.68
C ALA A 35 -0.08 2.79 2.82
N LYS A 36 0.49 3.04 4.01
CA LYS A 36 -0.23 3.64 5.13
C LYS A 36 -0.66 5.08 4.85
N VAL A 37 0.13 5.84 4.09
CA VAL A 37 -0.25 7.18 3.64
C VAL A 37 -1.47 7.11 2.74
N PHE A 38 -1.44 6.22 1.74
CA PHE A 38 -2.58 6.00 0.86
C PHE A 38 -3.81 5.52 1.61
N GLN A 39 -3.67 4.57 2.54
CA GLN A 39 -4.76 4.09 3.38
C GLN A 39 -5.43 5.27 4.09
N LYS A 40 -4.66 6.05 4.86
CA LYS A 40 -5.16 7.20 5.63
C LYS A 40 -5.88 8.23 4.75
N ASN A 41 -5.36 8.53 3.57
CA ASN A 41 -6.01 9.49 2.67
C ASN A 41 -7.24 8.89 2.00
N LEU A 42 -7.24 7.58 1.72
CA LEU A 42 -8.42 6.87 1.20
C LEU A 42 -9.53 6.78 2.26
N GLU A 43 -9.20 6.62 3.55
CA GLU A 43 -10.17 6.69 4.66
C GLU A 43 -10.85 8.07 4.71
N ARG A 44 -10.09 9.15 4.49
CA ARG A 44 -10.59 10.53 4.48
C ARG A 44 -11.50 10.83 3.29
N ASN A 45 -11.12 10.35 2.11
CA ASN A 45 -11.78 10.68 0.85
C ASN A 45 -12.87 9.69 0.42
N SER A 46 -12.99 8.56 1.13
CA SER A 46 -13.97 7.53 0.80
C SER A 46 -15.40 8.03 1.03
N PRO A 47 -16.33 7.79 0.10
CA PRO A 47 -17.74 8.10 0.28
C PRO A 47 -18.33 7.44 1.53
N VAL A 48 -19.14 8.19 2.27
CA VAL A 48 -19.80 7.72 3.50
C VAL A 48 -21.30 7.86 3.34
N GLY A 49 -22.02 6.75 3.51
CA GLY A 49 -23.48 6.76 3.60
C GLY A 49 -23.96 7.24 4.98
N PRO A 50 -25.23 7.62 5.12
CA PRO A 50 -25.76 8.16 6.38
C PRO A 50 -25.75 7.16 7.54
N GLU A 51 -25.90 5.86 7.23
CA GLU A 51 -25.97 4.80 8.24
C GLU A 51 -25.06 3.62 7.88
N VAL A 52 -24.57 2.94 8.91
CA VAL A 52 -23.86 1.66 8.77
C VAL A 52 -24.86 0.53 8.51
N GLN A 53 -24.51 -0.38 7.60
CA GLN A 53 -25.37 -1.53 7.31
C GLN A 53 -24.98 -2.72 8.17
N LYS A 54 -25.86 -3.08 9.11
CA LYS A 54 -25.66 -4.19 10.04
C LYS A 54 -25.81 -5.56 9.34
N PRO A 55 -25.15 -6.62 9.84
CA PRO A 55 -25.39 -7.98 9.38
C PRO A 55 -26.87 -8.37 9.50
N THR A 56 -27.40 -9.02 8.47
CA THR A 56 -28.74 -9.62 8.48
C THR A 56 -28.64 -11.10 8.09
N PRO A 57 -29.64 -11.96 8.38
CA PRO A 57 -29.58 -13.37 7.98
C PRO A 57 -29.34 -13.59 6.47
N LYS A 58 -29.85 -12.70 5.61
CA LYS A 58 -29.64 -12.73 4.16
C LYS A 58 -28.33 -12.10 3.71
N GLN A 59 -27.70 -11.28 4.55
CA GLN A 59 -26.47 -10.53 4.26
C GLN A 59 -25.54 -10.57 5.47
N SER A 60 -25.13 -11.78 5.84
CA SER A 60 -24.24 -12.04 6.99
C SER A 60 -22.81 -11.52 6.76
N TRP A 61 -22.44 -11.25 5.51
CA TRP A 61 -21.15 -10.69 5.12
C TRP A 61 -20.97 -9.21 5.46
N ARG A 62 -22.02 -8.51 5.92
CA ARG A 62 -21.87 -7.14 6.42
C ARG A 62 -21.27 -7.17 7.82
N ASP A 63 -20.45 -6.18 8.13
CA ASP A 63 -19.73 -6.08 9.41
C ASP A 63 -20.24 -4.94 10.32
N GLY A 64 -21.22 -4.15 9.85
CA GLY A 64 -21.75 -3.02 10.61
C GLY A 64 -20.84 -1.79 10.66
N LYS A 65 -19.85 -1.66 9.77
CA LYS A 65 -18.95 -0.50 9.69
C LYS A 65 -19.20 0.34 8.43
N HIS A 66 -18.61 1.53 8.36
CA HIS A 66 -18.47 2.22 7.09
C HIS A 66 -17.27 1.66 6.33
N ALA A 67 -17.36 1.67 5.00
CA ALA A 67 -16.29 1.21 4.14
C ALA A 67 -14.96 1.91 4.42
N LYS A 68 -14.99 3.23 4.68
CA LYS A 68 -13.79 3.99 5.03
C LYS A 68 -13.05 3.46 6.26
N ASP A 69 -13.73 2.79 7.20
CA ASP A 69 -13.14 2.29 8.44
C ASP A 69 -12.60 0.84 8.28
N ALA A 70 -12.76 0.26 7.08
CA ALA A 70 -12.42 -1.12 6.76
C ALA A 70 -11.47 -1.22 5.54
N ILE A 71 -10.69 -0.16 5.29
CA ILE A 71 -9.70 -0.14 4.21
C ILE A 71 -8.50 -0.98 4.64
N ASN A 72 -8.23 -2.05 3.88
CA ASN A 72 -7.13 -2.96 4.17
C ASN A 72 -5.89 -2.64 3.31
N ILE A 73 -4.72 -2.86 3.90
CA ILE A 73 -3.45 -2.93 3.18
C ILE A 73 -3.16 -4.40 2.91
N GLY A 74 -3.02 -4.75 1.63
CA GLY A 74 -2.72 -6.10 1.18
C GLY A 74 -1.30 -6.55 1.49
N LYS A 75 -0.97 -7.77 1.08
CA LYS A 75 0.38 -8.30 1.18
C LYS A 75 1.27 -7.67 0.09
N VAL A 76 2.55 -7.49 0.41
CA VAL A 76 3.53 -7.10 -0.60
C VAL A 76 3.80 -8.30 -1.52
N VAL A 77 3.59 -8.11 -2.81
CA VAL A 77 3.81 -9.12 -3.85
C VAL A 77 5.01 -8.68 -4.70
N LYS A 78 5.95 -9.60 -4.95
CA LYS A 78 7.04 -9.37 -5.90
C LYS A 78 6.60 -9.81 -7.29
N LYS A 79 6.69 -8.92 -8.27
CA LYS A 79 6.42 -9.19 -9.69
C LYS A 79 7.68 -8.89 -10.51
N GLY A 80 8.45 -9.91 -10.84
CA GLY A 80 9.76 -9.74 -11.48
C GLY A 80 10.72 -8.94 -10.61
N SER A 81 11.12 -7.75 -11.07
CA SER A 81 12.01 -6.83 -10.35
C SER A 81 11.30 -5.81 -9.47
N SER A 82 9.96 -5.75 -9.46
CA SER A 82 9.20 -4.76 -8.68
C SER A 82 8.42 -5.39 -7.52
N TYR A 83 8.12 -4.56 -6.52
CA TYR A 83 7.23 -4.89 -5.42
C TYR A 83 5.94 -4.06 -5.57
N SER A 84 4.79 -4.71 -5.39
CA SER A 84 3.47 -4.07 -5.42
C SER A 84 2.68 -4.40 -4.16
N ILE A 85 1.82 -3.48 -3.75
CA ILE A 85 0.91 -3.66 -2.62
C ILE A 85 -0.46 -3.10 -3.02
N GLU A 86 -1.52 -3.86 -2.72
CA GLU A 86 -2.90 -3.44 -2.99
C GLU A 86 -3.48 -2.76 -1.74
N ILE A 87 -4.29 -1.72 -1.95
CA ILE A 87 -4.83 -0.89 -0.87
C ILE A 87 -6.31 -0.66 -1.15
N GLY A 88 -7.16 -0.95 -0.17
CA GLY A 88 -8.61 -0.84 -0.31
C GLY A 88 -9.20 -1.99 -1.12
N TRP A 89 -10.12 -1.66 -2.03
CA TRP A 89 -10.92 -2.64 -2.76
C TRP A 89 -10.42 -2.79 -4.19
N ASP A 90 -9.94 -3.98 -4.51
CA ASP A 90 -9.57 -4.33 -5.88
C ASP A 90 -10.81 -4.79 -6.70
N LYS A 91 -10.57 -5.22 -7.95
CA LYS A 91 -11.64 -5.72 -8.82
C LYS A 91 -12.18 -7.09 -8.41
N VAL A 92 -11.36 -7.94 -7.81
CA VAL A 92 -11.68 -9.33 -7.43
C VAL A 92 -12.19 -9.46 -5.99
N ASP A 93 -12.15 -8.37 -5.22
CA ASP A 93 -12.49 -8.31 -3.80
C ASP A 93 -13.94 -8.76 -3.57
N ASN A 94 -14.11 -9.64 -2.59
CA ASN A 94 -15.37 -10.21 -2.13
C ASN A 94 -15.58 -10.04 -0.62
N SER A 95 -14.70 -9.25 0.03
CA SER A 95 -14.77 -8.92 1.46
C SER A 95 -15.95 -7.99 1.77
N PRO A 96 -16.27 -7.76 3.07
CA PRO A 96 -17.18 -6.69 3.44
C PRO A 96 -16.75 -5.37 2.76
N HIS A 97 -17.72 -4.61 2.25
CA HIS A 97 -17.49 -3.39 1.46
C HIS A 97 -16.94 -3.56 0.04
N TYR A 98 -16.89 -4.78 -0.52
CA TYR A 98 -16.51 -5.00 -1.91
C TYR A 98 -17.26 -4.10 -2.91
N TYR A 99 -18.48 -3.67 -2.58
CA TYR A 99 -19.29 -2.78 -3.41
C TYR A 99 -18.64 -1.42 -3.71
N MET A 100 -17.62 -1.01 -2.95
CA MET A 100 -16.87 0.22 -3.20
C MET A 100 -16.16 0.21 -4.57
N LYS A 101 -15.81 -0.96 -5.10
CA LYS A 101 -15.30 -1.09 -6.47
C LYS A 101 -16.32 -0.59 -7.50
N PHE A 102 -17.61 -0.84 -7.27
CA PHE A 102 -18.67 -0.35 -8.14
C PHE A 102 -18.87 1.16 -8.01
N GLN A 103 -18.65 1.75 -6.83
CA GLN A 103 -18.64 3.21 -6.67
C GLN A 103 -17.45 3.85 -7.37
N ASN A 104 -16.29 3.17 -7.37
CA ASN A 104 -15.09 3.69 -8.03
C ASN A 104 -15.18 3.60 -9.56
N TRP A 105 -15.59 2.46 -10.12
CA TRP A 105 -15.53 2.20 -11.57
C TRP A 105 -16.88 2.28 -12.29
N GLY A 106 -18.01 2.17 -11.57
CA GLY A 106 -19.33 2.01 -12.15
C GLY A 106 -19.67 0.56 -12.51
N THR A 107 -20.87 0.37 -13.04
CA THR A 107 -21.40 -0.91 -13.52
C THR A 107 -22.07 -0.72 -14.88
N SER A 108 -22.39 -1.80 -15.60
CA SER A 108 -23.13 -1.70 -16.86
C SER A 108 -24.50 -1.02 -16.70
N LYS A 109 -25.17 -1.18 -15.55
CA LYS A 109 -26.48 -0.56 -15.26
C LYS A 109 -26.37 0.86 -14.69
N ASN A 110 -25.27 1.18 -14.03
CA ASN A 110 -24.97 2.51 -13.50
C ASN A 110 -23.51 2.85 -13.80
N PRO A 111 -23.21 3.35 -15.02
CA PRO A 111 -21.82 3.56 -15.46
C PRO A 111 -21.15 4.76 -14.77
N ASN A 112 -21.93 5.68 -14.20
CA ASN A 112 -21.45 6.92 -13.59
C ASN A 112 -22.02 7.09 -12.17
N PRO A 113 -21.58 6.25 -11.21
CA PRO A 113 -21.97 6.39 -9.82
C PRO A 113 -21.48 7.73 -9.23
N PRO A 114 -22.13 8.21 -8.15
CA PRO A 114 -21.61 9.31 -7.36
C PRO A 114 -20.19 8.98 -6.89
N HIS A 115 -19.26 9.94 -6.99
CA HIS A 115 -17.86 9.77 -6.58
C HIS A 115 -17.04 8.77 -7.43
N LYS A 116 -17.43 8.52 -8.68
CA LYS A 116 -16.60 7.77 -9.64
C LYS A 116 -15.16 8.27 -9.64
N GLY A 117 -14.21 7.33 -9.58
CA GLY A 117 -12.77 7.59 -9.54
C GLY A 117 -12.25 8.15 -8.22
N PHE A 118 -12.99 8.08 -7.10
CA PHE A 118 -12.50 8.61 -5.81
C PHE A 118 -11.18 7.97 -5.38
N ALA A 119 -10.98 6.67 -5.64
CA ALA A 119 -9.76 5.97 -5.25
C ALA A 119 -8.57 6.42 -6.11
N GLU A 120 -8.79 6.59 -7.42
CA GLU A 120 -7.77 7.09 -8.35
C GLU A 120 -7.38 8.55 -8.05
N LYS A 121 -8.37 9.41 -7.78
CA LYS A 121 -8.11 10.79 -7.35
C LYS A 121 -7.31 10.85 -6.06
N THR A 122 -7.63 9.97 -5.11
CA THR A 122 -6.90 9.89 -3.84
C THR A 122 -5.48 9.39 -4.03
N LEU A 123 -5.27 8.43 -4.93
CA LEU A 123 -3.94 7.95 -5.31
C LEU A 123 -3.09 9.10 -5.86
N ILE A 124 -3.61 9.85 -6.85
CA ILE A 124 -2.89 10.98 -7.46
C ILE A 124 -2.56 12.05 -6.42
N GLN A 125 -3.52 12.41 -5.56
CA GLN A 125 -3.31 13.44 -4.52
C GLN A 125 -2.28 13.01 -3.46
N SER A 126 -2.20 11.72 -3.17
CA SER A 126 -1.35 11.19 -2.11
C SER A 126 0.04 10.78 -2.60
N GLU A 127 0.25 10.69 -3.91
CA GLU A 127 1.49 10.17 -4.51
C GLU A 127 2.74 10.86 -3.96
N LYS A 128 2.75 12.20 -3.95
CA LYS A 128 3.90 12.97 -3.44
C LYS A 128 4.18 12.71 -1.96
N GLU A 129 3.14 12.57 -1.14
CA GLU A 129 3.27 12.30 0.29
C GLU A 129 3.77 10.87 0.52
N ALA A 130 3.20 9.90 -0.21
CA ALA A 130 3.58 8.50 -0.13
C ALA A 130 5.03 8.28 -0.59
N LEU A 131 5.46 8.89 -1.70
CA LEU A 131 6.84 8.79 -2.18
C LEU A 131 7.84 9.34 -1.17
N LYS A 132 7.54 10.49 -0.54
CA LYS A 132 8.38 11.04 0.53
C LYS A 132 8.48 10.11 1.73
N GLU A 133 7.39 9.47 2.12
CA GLU A 133 7.40 8.54 3.25
C GLU A 133 8.14 7.24 2.92
N ILE A 134 8.01 6.75 1.68
CA ILE A 134 8.80 5.61 1.17
C ILE A 134 10.29 5.94 1.24
N GLU A 135 10.70 7.07 0.66
CA GLU A 135 12.08 7.53 0.64
C GLU A 135 12.63 7.71 2.06
N ARG A 136 11.86 8.37 2.93
CA ARG A 136 12.22 8.56 4.34
C ARG A 136 12.44 7.24 5.07
N GLU A 137 11.52 6.28 4.94
CA GLU A 137 11.65 4.98 5.61
C GLU A 137 12.80 4.17 5.02
N PHE A 138 13.01 4.24 3.70
CA PHE A 138 14.13 3.59 3.02
C PHE A 138 15.47 4.13 3.53
N MET A 139 15.64 5.45 3.51
CA MET A 139 16.87 6.10 3.97
C MET A 139 17.11 5.86 5.46
N ARG A 140 16.08 5.99 6.30
CA ARG A 140 16.18 5.71 7.74
C ARG A 140 16.73 4.31 8.04
N ARG A 141 16.35 3.31 7.24
CA ARG A 141 16.78 1.92 7.42
C ARG A 141 18.18 1.64 6.89
N ILE A 142 18.60 2.38 5.87
CA ILE A 142 19.96 2.29 5.32
C ILE A 142 20.95 3.04 6.22
N THR A 143 20.61 4.24 6.66
CA THR A 143 21.54 5.12 7.41
C THR A 143 21.43 4.99 8.92
N GLY A 144 20.37 4.40 9.45
CA GLY A 144 20.17 4.16 10.89
C GLY A 144 20.84 2.88 11.40
N ARG A 145 21.83 2.36 10.67
CA ARG A 145 22.75 1.31 11.12
C ARG A 145 23.96 1.97 11.77
#